data_AF-D3P396-F1
#
_entry.id   AF-D3P396-F1
#
_cell.length_a   1.000
_cell.length_b   1.000
_cell.length_c   1.000
_cell.angle_alpha   90.00
_cell.angle_beta   90.00
_cell.angle_gamma   90.00
#
_symmetry.space_group_name_H-M   'P 1'
#
loop_
_entity.id
_entity.type
_entity.pdbx_description
1 polymer ?
#
loop_
_entity_poly.entity_id
_entity_poly.type
_entity_poly.pdbx_seq_one_letter_code
_entity_poly.pdbx_strand_id
1 'polypeptide(L)'
;MVGKTELKDRCRTDTRYYITSAPLAAQAAAEAVRGHWRIENQLHWLLDVVFNEDRSRLRKGHGALNMAVVRHFAINLVRKAAEPARPRSGLRRATKKPAATPRPTSIKLRRKLAGWDTDYLNAILDVNIR
;
A
#
# COMPACT_ATOMS: atom_id res chain seq x y z
N MET A 1 23.44 5.65 -9.59
CA MET A 1 22.20 6.36 -10.02
C MET A 1 22.25 7.78 -9.48
N VAL A 2 21.91 8.79 -10.29
CA VAL A 2 21.89 10.20 -9.86
C VAL A 2 20.45 10.65 -9.66
N GLY A 3 20.14 11.22 -8.49
CA GLY A 3 18.86 11.86 -8.21
C GLY A 3 19.04 13.37 -8.13
N LYS A 4 18.07 14.12 -8.67
CA LYS A 4 18.02 15.58 -8.59
C LYS A 4 16.74 15.99 -7.87
N THR A 5 16.87 16.86 -6.87
CA THR A 5 15.75 17.45 -6.14
C THR A 5 15.82 18.96 -6.33
N GLU A 6 14.79 19.53 -6.95
CA GLU A 6 14.66 20.96 -7.17
C GLU A 6 13.64 21.56 -6.21
N LEU A 7 14.04 22.61 -5.51
CA LEU A 7 13.20 23.49 -4.71
C LEU A 7 13.30 24.89 -5.31
N LYS A 8 12.33 25.75 -5.01
CA LYS A 8 12.20 27.08 -5.63
C LYS A 8 13.49 27.93 -5.57
N ASP A 9 14.28 27.71 -4.53
CA ASP A 9 15.47 28.48 -4.17
C ASP A 9 16.76 27.64 -4.14
N ARG A 10 16.69 26.32 -4.35
CA ARG A 10 17.88 25.44 -4.33
C ARG A 10 17.71 24.17 -5.13
N CYS A 11 18.82 23.68 -5.67
CA CYS A 11 18.90 22.37 -6.29
C CYS A 11 19.89 21.50 -5.53
N ARG A 12 19.54 20.22 -5.32
CA ARG A 12 20.43 19.20 -4.75
C ARG A 12 20.57 18.03 -5.71
N THR A 13 21.80 17.58 -5.90
CA THR A 13 22.13 16.38 -6.67
C THR A 13 22.73 15.35 -5.73
N ASP A 14 22.18 14.14 -5.72
CA ASP A 14 22.69 13.02 -4.91
C ASP A 14 23.11 11.87 -5.83
N THR A 15 24.33 11.36 -5.62
CA THR A 15 24.82 10.16 -6.30
C THR A 15 24.70 8.96 -5.37
N ARG A 16 24.03 7.90 -5.84
CA ARG A 16 23.85 6.64 -5.12
C ARG A 16 24.62 5.52 -5.80
N TYR A 17 25.45 4.81 -5.01
CA TYR A 17 26.20 3.63 -5.43
C TYR A 17 25.48 2.36 -4.96
N TYR A 18 25.53 1.31 -5.77
CA TYR A 18 24.87 0.03 -5.50
C TYR A 18 25.85 -1.10 -5.74
N ILE A 19 25.75 -2.16 -4.94
CA ILE A 19 26.56 -3.37 -5.06
C ILE A 19 25.61 -4.56 -5.12
N THR A 20 25.90 -5.51 -6.00
CA THR A 20 25.11 -6.74 -6.17
C THR A 20 26.05 -7.89 -6.50
N SER A 21 25.76 -9.07 -5.97
CA SER A 21 26.43 -10.32 -6.36
C SER A 21 25.82 -10.93 -7.63
N ALA A 22 24.63 -10.50 -8.04
CA ALA A 22 23.98 -11.00 -9.24
C ALA A 22 24.64 -10.43 -10.51
N PRO A 23 24.93 -11.26 -11.52
CA PRO A 23 25.48 -10.82 -12.80
C PRO A 23 24.38 -10.17 -13.64
N LEU A 24 24.18 -8.85 -13.46
CA LEU A 24 23.10 -8.10 -14.11
C LEU A 24 23.65 -7.12 -15.14
N ALA A 25 22.97 -7.02 -16.28
CA ALA A 25 23.17 -5.91 -17.21
C ALA A 25 22.74 -4.58 -16.55
N ALA A 26 23.33 -3.47 -16.99
CA ALA A 26 23.09 -2.15 -16.39
C ALA A 26 21.60 -1.75 -16.35
N GLN A 27 20.85 -2.08 -17.42
CA GLN A 27 19.41 -1.81 -17.48
C GLN A 27 18.63 -2.63 -16.45
N ALA A 28 18.89 -3.94 -16.35
CA ALA A 28 18.25 -4.81 -15.38
C ALA A 28 18.56 -4.38 -13.94
N ALA A 29 19.81 -3.98 -13.67
CA ALA A 29 20.20 -3.43 -12.37
C ALA A 29 19.45 -2.12 -12.05
N ALA A 30 19.29 -1.22 -13.02
CA ALA A 30 18.53 0.02 -12.84
C ALA A 30 17.03 -0.23 -12.60
N GLU A 31 16.44 -1.19 -13.29
CA GLU A 31 15.05 -1.63 -13.06
C GLU A 31 14.88 -2.25 -11.68
N ALA A 32 15.79 -3.12 -11.25
CA ALA A 32 15.78 -3.71 -9.91
C ALA A 32 15.89 -2.64 -8.82
N VAL A 33 16.81 -1.68 -8.96
CA VAL A 33 16.97 -0.56 -8.02
C VAL A 33 15.71 0.30 -7.95
N ARG A 34 15.09 0.64 -9.08
CA ARG A 34 13.82 1.37 -9.10
C ARG A 34 12.67 0.55 -8.49
N GLY A 35 12.64 -0.75 -8.79
CA GLY A 35 11.67 -1.69 -8.24
C GLY A 35 11.80 -1.83 -6.73
N HIS A 36 13.01 -1.78 -6.18
CA HIS A 36 13.25 -1.83 -4.75
C HIS A 36 12.60 -0.65 -4.01
N TRP A 37 12.66 0.57 -4.57
CA TRP A 37 11.98 1.75 -4.03
C TRP A 37 10.46 1.58 -3.92
N ARG A 38 9.88 0.67 -4.71
CA ARG A 38 8.45 0.36 -4.61
C ARG A 38 8.09 -0.24 -3.24
N ILE A 39 9.01 -0.92 -2.55
CA ILE A 39 8.77 -1.49 -1.22
C ILE A 39 8.50 -0.37 -0.23
N GLU A 40 9.38 0.63 -0.17
CA GLU A 40 9.20 1.77 0.73
C GLU A 40 7.89 2.52 0.45
N ASN A 41 7.64 2.82 -0.82
CA ASN A 41 6.46 3.60 -1.21
C ASN A 41 5.14 2.83 -1.06
N GLN A 42 5.11 1.52 -1.30
CA GLN A 42 3.86 0.75 -1.32
C GLN A 42 3.61 -0.07 -0.07
N LEU A 43 4.65 -0.49 0.63
CA LEU A 43 4.56 -1.27 1.87
C LEU A 43 4.77 -0.38 3.10
N HIS A 44 5.95 0.21 3.27
CA HIS A 44 6.30 0.94 4.51
C HIS A 44 5.37 2.12 4.78
N TRP A 45 5.19 3.02 3.81
CA TRP A 45 4.24 4.12 3.95
C TRP A 45 2.82 3.65 4.33
N LEU A 46 2.39 2.51 3.79
CA LEU A 46 1.07 1.97 4.06
C LEU A 46 0.97 1.42 5.49
N LEU A 47 2.02 0.76 5.98
CA LEU A 47 2.10 0.28 7.35
C LEU A 47 2.10 1.45 8.35
N ASP A 48 2.96 2.44 8.10
CA ASP A 48 3.15 3.61 8.95
C ASP A 48 1.85 4.43 9.07
N VAL A 49 1.26 4.79 7.93
CA VAL A 49 0.14 5.73 7.88
C VAL A 49 -1.22 5.04 7.93
N VAL A 50 -1.42 3.99 7.12
CA VAL A 50 -2.74 3.34 6.99
C VAL A 50 -2.97 2.29 8.07
N PHE A 51 -1.94 1.58 8.50
CA PHE A 51 -2.00 0.65 9.64
C PHE A 51 -1.48 1.24 10.96
N ASN A 52 -1.16 2.54 10.95
CA ASN A 52 -0.90 3.33 12.14
C ASN A 52 0.27 2.77 12.97
N GLU A 53 1.28 2.23 12.28
CA GLU A 53 2.45 1.63 12.91
C GLU A 53 3.27 2.65 13.70
N ASP A 54 3.50 3.85 13.14
CA ASP A 54 4.21 4.95 13.82
C ASP A 54 3.59 5.32 15.17
N ARG A 55 2.26 5.24 15.26
CA ARG A 55 1.54 5.60 16.49
C ARG A 55 1.41 4.43 17.47
N SER A 56 1.88 3.24 17.12
CA SER A 56 1.85 2.07 17.99
C SER A 56 2.75 2.28 19.21
N ARG A 57 2.18 2.14 20.41
CA ARG A 57 2.90 2.30 21.70
C ARG A 57 3.41 0.97 22.29
N LEU A 58 3.29 -0.12 21.55
CA LEU A 58 3.74 -1.44 22.00
C LEU A 58 5.28 -1.44 22.04
N ARG A 59 5.83 -1.54 23.25
CA ARG A 59 7.27 -1.55 23.53
C ARG A 59 7.71 -2.69 24.45
N LYS A 60 6.77 -3.40 25.07
CA LYS A 60 7.06 -4.49 26.01
C LYS A 60 7.19 -5.83 25.29
N GLY A 61 8.23 -6.60 25.64
CA GLY A 61 8.46 -7.94 25.11
C GLY A 61 8.45 -7.97 23.57
N HIS A 62 7.76 -8.96 23.00
CA HIS A 62 7.65 -9.14 21.54
C HIS A 62 6.48 -8.37 20.90
N GLY A 63 5.86 -7.40 21.60
CA GLY A 63 4.66 -6.72 21.12
C GLY A 63 4.85 -5.99 19.77
N ALA A 64 6.02 -5.38 19.55
CA ALA A 64 6.33 -4.72 18.28
C ALA A 64 6.43 -5.72 17.12
N LEU A 65 7.19 -6.81 17.31
CA LEU A 65 7.37 -7.86 16.30
C LEU A 65 6.05 -8.56 15.98
N ASN A 66 5.27 -8.94 16.99
CA ASN A 66 3.99 -9.61 16.80
C ASN A 66 3.02 -8.73 16.00
N MET A 67 2.97 -7.43 16.32
CA MET A 67 2.12 -6.52 15.57
C MET A 67 2.60 -6.24 14.15
N ALA A 68 3.92 -6.24 13.91
CA ALA A 68 4.44 -6.18 12.55
C ALA A 68 3.88 -7.35 11.73
N VAL A 69 3.96 -8.58 12.25
CA VAL A 69 3.40 -9.78 11.61
C VAL A 69 1.90 -9.62 11.35
N VAL A 70 1.12 -9.23 12.35
CA VAL A 70 -0.35 -9.02 12.20
C VAL A 70 -0.68 -7.99 11.12
N ARG A 71 0.03 -6.85 11.07
CA ARG A 71 -0.19 -5.82 10.05
C ARG A 71 0.13 -6.35 8.65
N HIS A 72 1.22 -7.12 8.52
CA HIS A 72 1.61 -7.75 7.26
C HIS A 72 0.58 -8.80 6.79
N PHE A 73 -0.04 -9.54 7.70
CA PHE A 73 -1.17 -10.41 7.36
C PHE A 73 -2.37 -9.58 6.88
N ALA A 74 -2.78 -8.56 7.63
CA ALA A 74 -3.94 -7.74 7.31
C ALA A 74 -3.81 -7.00 5.97
N ILE A 75 -2.65 -6.39 5.68
CA ILE A 75 -2.41 -5.72 4.39
C ILE A 75 -2.47 -6.70 3.21
N ASN A 76 -1.95 -7.92 3.37
CA ASN A 76 -1.97 -8.94 2.32
C ASN A 76 -3.40 -9.41 2.04
N LEU A 77 -4.21 -9.61 3.09
CA LEU A 77 -5.63 -9.95 2.94
C LEU A 77 -6.42 -8.83 2.24
N VAL A 78 -6.25 -7.59 2.69
CA VAL A 78 -6.93 -6.43 2.08
C VAL A 78 -6.52 -6.22 0.63
N ARG A 79 -5.27 -6.49 0.25
CA ARG A 79 -4.81 -6.41 -1.15
C ARG A 79 -5.45 -7.49 -2.03
N LYS A 80 -5.58 -8.71 -1.52
CA LYS A 80 -6.11 -9.88 -2.25
C LYS A 80 -7.62 -9.91 -2.36
N ALA A 81 -8.34 -9.29 -1.43
CA ALA A 81 -9.80 -9.34 -1.41
C ALA A 81 -10.42 -8.77 -2.70
N ALA A 82 -11.70 -9.08 -2.94
CA ALA A 82 -12.47 -8.48 -4.03
C ALA A 82 -12.76 -7.00 -3.77
N GLU A 83 -13.12 -6.27 -4.82
CA GLU A 83 -13.60 -4.88 -4.69
C GLU A 83 -14.87 -4.87 -3.82
N PRO A 84 -14.94 -4.01 -2.79
CA PRO A 84 -16.13 -3.90 -1.97
C PRO A 84 -17.31 -3.40 -2.81
N ALA A 85 -18.52 -3.86 -2.47
CA ALA A 85 -19.74 -3.34 -3.06
C ALA A 85 -19.78 -1.82 -2.87
N ARG A 86 -19.93 -1.08 -3.98
CA ARG A 86 -20.06 0.38 -3.90
C ARG A 86 -21.52 0.72 -3.60
N PRO A 87 -21.81 1.43 -2.49
CA PRO A 87 -23.13 2.03 -2.36
C PRO A 87 -23.33 2.96 -3.55
N ARG A 88 -24.39 2.72 -4.32
CA ARG A 88 -24.78 3.60 -5.44
C ARG A 88 -25.14 4.94 -4.83
N SER A 89 -24.27 5.95 -4.94
CA SER A 89 -24.66 7.30 -4.54
C SER A 89 -25.74 7.77 -5.51
N GLY A 90 -26.99 7.91 -5.05
CA GLY A 90 -28.12 8.38 -5.87
C GLY A 90 -27.91 9.80 -6.44
N LEU A 91 -26.95 10.54 -5.91
CA LEU A 91 -26.59 11.92 -6.30
C LEU A 91 -25.60 12.00 -7.48
N ARG A 92 -25.62 11.03 -8.41
CA ARG A 92 -24.81 11.13 -9.63
C ARG A 92 -25.64 11.75 -10.74
N ARG A 93 -25.29 12.97 -11.15
CA ARG A 93 -25.80 13.58 -12.38
C ARG A 93 -25.53 12.63 -13.55
N ALA A 94 -26.57 12.18 -14.23
CA ALA A 94 -26.44 11.31 -15.39
C ALA A 94 -25.62 12.03 -16.47
N THR A 95 -24.41 11.53 -16.73
CA THR A 95 -23.57 12.02 -17.82
C THR A 95 -23.75 11.13 -19.04
N LYS A 96 -23.88 11.71 -20.24
CA LYS A 96 -23.95 10.96 -21.50
C LYS A 96 -22.66 10.22 -21.89
N LYS A 97 -21.57 10.42 -21.14
CA LYS A 97 -20.27 9.78 -21.39
C LYS A 97 -20.32 8.33 -20.88
N PRO A 98 -19.82 7.34 -21.65
CA PRO A 98 -19.74 5.97 -21.18
C PRO A 98 -18.93 5.92 -19.88
N ALA A 99 -19.42 5.14 -18.91
CA ALA A 99 -18.77 5.00 -17.62
C ALA A 99 -17.37 4.40 -17.84
N ALA A 100 -16.33 5.17 -17.53
CA ALA A 100 -14.97 4.63 -17.48
C ALA A 100 -14.92 3.48 -16.45
N THR A 101 -14.02 2.52 -16.68
CA THR A 101 -13.78 1.42 -15.74
C THR A 101 -13.60 2.00 -14.33
N PRO A 102 -14.36 1.53 -13.33
CA PRO A 102 -14.28 2.10 -12.00
C PRO A 102 -12.86 1.94 -11.46
N ARG A 103 -12.25 3.05 -11.03
CA ARG A 103 -10.93 3.01 -10.35
C ARG A 103 -11.03 2.07 -9.16
N PRO A 104 -10.01 1.25 -8.86
CA PRO A 104 -10.03 0.38 -7.70
C PRO A 104 -10.14 1.18 -6.41
N THR A 105 -10.76 0.59 -5.39
CA THR A 105 -10.96 1.23 -4.10
C THR A 105 -9.63 1.28 -3.34
N SER A 106 -9.31 2.44 -2.75
CA SER A 106 -8.02 2.61 -2.08
C SER A 106 -7.86 1.64 -0.90
N ILE A 107 -6.64 1.16 -0.65
CA ILE A 107 -6.36 0.26 0.48
C ILE A 107 -6.79 0.90 1.81
N LYS A 108 -6.63 2.21 1.96
CA LYS A 108 -7.13 2.97 3.13
C LYS A 108 -8.64 2.78 3.32
N LEU A 109 -9.43 2.91 2.25
CA LEU A 109 -10.87 2.77 2.32
C LEU A 109 -11.29 1.31 2.55
N ARG A 110 -10.64 0.36 1.88
CA ARG A 110 -10.87 -1.08 2.08
C ARG A 110 -10.55 -1.52 3.51
N ARG A 111 -9.42 -1.09 4.07
CA ARG A 111 -9.06 -1.29 5.48
C ARG A 111 -10.07 -0.63 6.42
N LYS A 112 -10.60 0.55 6.06
CA LYS A 112 -11.64 1.22 6.86
C LYS A 112 -12.94 0.42 6.84
N LEU A 113 -13.40 -0.03 5.67
CA LEU A 113 -14.58 -0.86 5.50
C LEU A 113 -14.51 -2.13 6.33
N ALA A 114 -13.39 -2.87 6.26
CA ALA A 114 -13.16 -4.07 7.05
C ALA A 114 -13.21 -3.85 8.58
N GLY A 115 -13.15 -2.60 9.05
CA GLY A 115 -13.24 -2.27 10.47
C GLY A 115 -14.67 -2.04 10.98
N TRP A 116 -15.68 -1.96 10.12
CA TRP A 116 -17.07 -1.71 10.55
C TRP A 116 -18.13 -2.46 9.72
N ASP A 117 -17.78 -2.95 8.53
CA ASP A 117 -18.62 -3.83 7.70
C ASP A 117 -18.21 -5.29 7.95
N THR A 118 -19.01 -5.99 8.74
CA THR A 118 -18.76 -7.38 9.14
C THR A 118 -18.83 -8.34 7.95
N ASP A 119 -19.73 -8.10 6.99
CA ASP A 119 -19.88 -8.95 5.80
C ASP A 119 -18.63 -8.84 4.94
N TYR A 120 -18.14 -7.61 4.74
CA TYR A 120 -16.90 -7.37 4.02
C TYR A 120 -15.67 -7.91 4.77
N LEU A 121 -15.63 -7.80 6.10
CA LEU A 121 -14.56 -8.39 6.91
C LEU A 121 -14.54 -9.92 6.78
N ASN A 122 -15.69 -10.58 6.88
CA ASN A 122 -15.82 -12.03 6.71
C ASN A 122 -15.39 -12.47 5.31
N ALA A 123 -15.78 -11.72 4.28
CA ALA A 123 -15.35 -11.96 2.90
C ALA A 123 -13.83 -11.82 2.72
N ILE A 124 -13.17 -10.88 3.42
CA ILE A 124 -11.71 -10.73 3.40
C ILE A 124 -11.01 -11.92 4.09
N LEU A 125 -11.57 -12.37 5.21
CA LEU A 125 -10.98 -13.44 6.01
C LEU A 125 -11.21 -14.84 5.42
N ASP A 126 -12.03 -14.95 4.35
CA ASP A 126 -12.45 -16.22 3.75
C ASP A 126 -13.13 -17.16 4.78
N VAL A 127 -13.72 -16.57 5.82
CA VAL A 127 -14.43 -17.32 6.85
C VAL A 127 -15.88 -17.44 6.39
N ASN A 128 -16.17 -18.49 5.63
CA ASN A 128 -17.52 -19.04 5.59
C ASN A 128 -17.80 -19.66 6.96
N ILE A 129 -18.29 -18.85 7.89
CA ILE A 129 -18.80 -19.35 9.17
C ILE A 129 -20.00 -20.23 8.80
N ARG A 130 -19.82 -21.55 8.89
CA ARG A 130 -20.90 -22.53 8.88
C ARG A 130 -21.51 -22.64 10.27
#